data_AF-A0A7X8HDF2-F1
#
_entry.id   AF-A0A7X8HDF2-F1
#
_cell.length_a   1.000
_cell.length_b   1.000
_cell.length_c   1.000
_cell.angle_alpha   90.00
_cell.angle_beta   90.00
_cell.angle_gamma   90.00
#
_symmetry.space_group_name_H-M   'P 1'
#
loop_
_entity.id
_entity.type
_entity.pdbx_description
1 polymer ?
#
loop_
_entity_poly.entity_id
_entity_poly.type
_entity_poly.pdbx_seq_one_letter_code
_entity_poly.pdbx_strand_id
1 'polypeptide(L)'
;MRRSFITLLGAAGEAVRYFGLIALARAFLGGASGKTTLALLQFAASPHLLFAGGFFFLWLDPRRYDAFRPLLAAGKALCFLTLGTLLARFALGFLGELPPQGDPGTLLAAMGAFLAWDAAAGLALVRSLRVRPLEPAEPRPATPRTSPEPVELE
;
A
#
# COMPACT_ATOMS: atom_id res chain seq x y z
N MET A 1 -3.90 -25.70 0.47
CA MET A 1 -3.09 -24.46 0.26
C MET A 1 -2.65 -23.93 1.62
N ARG A 2 -1.35 -23.71 1.84
CA ARG A 2 -0.86 -23.15 3.11
C ARG A 2 -1.05 -21.62 3.08
N ARG A 3 -1.97 -21.10 3.88
CA ARG A 3 -2.17 -19.65 4.06
C ARG A 3 -0.94 -19.08 4.78
N SER A 4 -0.39 -17.98 4.29
CA SER A 4 0.78 -17.35 4.90
C SER A 4 0.34 -16.37 5.98
N PHE A 5 0.69 -16.64 7.24
CA PHE A 5 0.38 -15.70 8.33
C PHE A 5 1.03 -14.33 8.09
N ILE A 6 2.17 -14.29 7.41
CA ILE A 6 2.89 -13.05 7.06
C ILE A 6 2.06 -12.17 6.13
N THR A 7 1.33 -12.74 5.16
CA THR A 7 0.49 -11.92 4.27
C THR A 7 -0.77 -11.41 4.98
N LEU A 8 -1.29 -12.14 5.96
CA LEU A 8 -2.36 -11.62 6.83
C LEU A 8 -1.88 -10.46 7.70
N LEU A 9 -0.70 -10.59 8.30
CA LEU A 9 -0.05 -9.48 9.03
C LEU A 9 0.20 -8.29 8.09
N GLY A 10 0.61 -8.55 6.85
CA GLY A 10 0.72 -7.55 5.79
C GLY A 10 -0.58 -6.76 5.62
N ALA A 11 -1.70 -7.46 5.46
CA ALA A 11 -3.01 -6.85 5.28
C ALA A 11 -3.44 -6.00 6.49
N ALA A 12 -3.32 -6.56 7.70
CA ALA A 12 -3.66 -5.86 8.92
C ALA A 12 -2.77 -4.63 9.14
N GLY A 13 -1.46 -4.76 8.90
CA GLY A 13 -0.51 -3.65 9.04
C GLY A 13 -0.79 -2.51 8.06
N GLU A 14 -1.17 -2.81 6.82
CA GLU A 14 -1.59 -1.77 5.87
C GLU A 14 -2.89 -1.08 6.25
N ALA A 15 -3.86 -1.81 6.82
CA ALA A 15 -5.09 -1.21 7.33
C ALA A 15 -4.79 -0.25 8.49
N VAL A 16 -3.99 -0.71 9.47
CA VAL A 16 -3.52 0.13 10.60
C VAL A 16 -2.78 1.36 10.07
N ARG A 17 -1.97 1.20 9.03
CA ARG A 17 -1.19 2.28 8.43
C ARG A 17 -2.06 3.34 7.75
N TYR A 18 -3.13 2.96 7.05
CA TYR A 18 -4.07 3.92 6.50
C TYR A 18 -4.64 4.84 7.58
N PHE A 19 -5.18 4.25 8.67
CA PHE A 19 -5.72 5.03 9.77
C PHE A 19 -4.64 5.81 10.52
N GLY A 20 -3.45 5.22 10.68
CA GLY A 20 -2.30 5.83 11.32
C GLY A 20 -1.78 7.05 10.57
N LEU A 21 -1.69 7.02 9.25
CA LEU A 21 -1.28 8.16 8.43
C LEU A 21 -2.31 9.30 8.49
N ILE A 22 -3.60 8.98 8.52
CA ILE A 22 -4.66 9.99 8.71
C ILE A 22 -4.54 10.62 10.10
N ALA A 23 -4.31 9.82 11.14
CA ALA A 23 -4.11 10.34 12.50
C ALA A 23 -2.85 11.21 12.60
N LEU A 24 -1.75 10.76 11.98
CA LEU A 24 -0.49 11.50 11.92
C LEU A 24 -0.69 12.84 11.20
N ALA A 25 -1.34 12.83 10.04
CA ALA A 25 -1.59 14.03 9.28
C ALA A 25 -2.48 15.03 10.03
N ARG A 26 -3.49 14.55 10.78
CA ARG A 26 -4.28 15.41 11.69
C ARG A 26 -3.44 16.02 12.79
N ALA A 27 -2.50 15.28 13.37
CA ALA A 27 -1.59 15.79 14.39
C ALA A 27 -0.61 16.86 13.85
N PHE A 28 -0.21 16.75 12.58
CA PHE A 28 0.62 17.76 11.91
C PHE A 28 -0.16 19.00 11.50
N LEU A 29 -1.34 18.83 10.92
CA LEU A 29 -2.15 19.90 10.35
C LEU A 29 -3.00 20.67 11.38
N GLY A 30 -3.21 20.08 12.54
CA GLY A 30 -4.08 20.59 13.59
C GLY A 30 -5.57 20.65 13.21
N GLY A 31 -6.39 21.06 14.17
CA GLY A 31 -7.84 21.20 14.00
C GLY A 31 -8.28 22.31 13.03
N ALA A 32 -7.36 23.18 12.59
CA ALA A 32 -7.65 24.32 11.72
C ALA A 32 -7.60 23.99 10.23
N SER A 33 -7.09 22.82 9.85
CA SER A 33 -7.05 22.43 8.44
C SER A 33 -8.45 22.18 7.90
N GLY A 34 -8.80 22.91 6.84
CA GLY A 34 -10.10 22.77 6.18
C GLY A 34 -10.37 21.35 5.68
N LYS A 35 -11.66 21.02 5.50
CA LYS A 35 -12.14 19.70 5.06
C LYS A 35 -11.42 19.20 3.79
N THR A 36 -11.03 20.11 2.89
CA THR A 36 -10.33 19.82 1.64
C THR A 36 -8.94 19.23 1.85
N THR A 37 -8.14 19.77 2.78
CA THR A 37 -6.76 19.29 3.03
C THR A 37 -6.78 17.87 3.60
N LEU A 38 -7.70 17.59 4.53
CA LEU A 38 -7.87 16.24 5.08
C LEU A 38 -8.33 15.24 4.00
N ALA A 39 -9.22 15.64 3.11
CA ALA A 39 -9.67 14.78 2.00
C ALA A 39 -8.52 14.45 1.03
N LEU A 40 -7.66 15.41 0.71
CA LEU A 40 -6.47 15.19 -0.11
C LEU A 40 -5.48 14.21 0.55
N LEU A 41 -5.31 14.30 1.86
CA LEU A 41 -4.47 13.36 2.61
C LEU A 41 -5.07 11.95 2.69
N GLN A 42 -6.38 11.85 2.88
CA GLN A 42 -7.08 10.56 2.83
C GLN A 42 -6.94 9.93 1.44
N PHE A 43 -7.06 10.73 0.39
CA PHE A 43 -6.82 10.28 -0.98
C PHE A 43 -5.36 9.84 -1.18
N ALA A 44 -4.38 10.60 -0.69
CA ALA A 44 -2.97 10.23 -0.76
C ALA A 44 -2.63 8.97 0.06
N ALA A 45 -3.36 8.71 1.15
CA ALA A 45 -3.21 7.50 1.97
C ALA A 45 -4.00 6.29 1.42
N SER A 46 -4.97 6.51 0.53
CA SER A 46 -5.82 5.44 -0.02
C SER A 46 -5.08 4.27 -0.69
N PRO A 47 -3.87 4.42 -1.28
CA PRO A 47 -3.11 3.28 -1.78
C PRO A 47 -2.81 2.21 -0.70
N HIS A 48 -2.75 2.59 0.59
CA HIS A 48 -2.59 1.63 1.68
C HIS A 48 -3.79 0.69 1.84
N LEU A 49 -5.01 1.14 1.51
CA LEU A 49 -6.17 0.23 1.46
C LEU A 49 -6.06 -0.76 0.30
N LEU A 50 -5.51 -0.33 -0.84
CA LEU A 50 -5.23 -1.22 -1.98
C LEU A 50 -4.15 -2.25 -1.62
N PHE A 51 -3.10 -1.84 -0.91
CA PHE A 51 -2.09 -2.78 -0.42
C PHE A 51 -2.66 -3.74 0.63
N ALA A 52 -3.50 -3.26 1.55
CA ALA A 52 -4.21 -4.12 2.50
C ALA A 52 -5.03 -5.19 1.76
N GLY A 53 -5.78 -4.78 0.73
CA GLY A 53 -6.52 -5.69 -0.14
C GLY A 53 -5.60 -6.68 -0.86
N GLY A 54 -4.50 -6.22 -1.45
CA GLY A 54 -3.56 -7.09 -2.16
C GLY A 54 -2.92 -8.14 -1.25
N PHE A 55 -2.50 -7.77 -0.04
CA PHE A 55 -2.01 -8.71 0.96
C PHE A 55 -3.10 -9.68 1.44
N PHE A 56 -4.33 -9.20 1.61
CA PHE A 56 -5.46 -10.03 2.01
C PHE A 56 -5.79 -11.09 0.94
N PHE A 57 -5.81 -10.70 -0.33
CA PHE A 57 -6.04 -11.63 -1.43
C PHE A 57 -4.89 -12.64 -1.58
N LEU A 58 -3.64 -12.21 -1.38
CA LEU A 58 -2.49 -13.13 -1.32
C LEU A 58 -2.57 -14.10 -0.14
N TRP A 59 -3.16 -13.71 0.99
CA TRP A 59 -3.44 -14.61 2.11
C TRP A 59 -4.54 -15.61 1.77
N LEU A 60 -5.61 -15.14 1.12
CA LEU A 60 -6.79 -15.94 0.78
C LEU A 60 -6.44 -17.03 -0.24
N ASP A 61 -5.83 -16.66 -1.36
CA ASP A 61 -5.37 -17.57 -2.42
C ASP A 61 -4.04 -17.12 -3.03
N PRO A 62 -2.90 -17.57 -2.48
CA PRO A 62 -1.59 -17.16 -2.95
C PRO A 62 -1.31 -17.52 -4.42
N ARG A 63 -1.96 -18.56 -4.97
CA ARG A 63 -1.72 -19.00 -6.35
C ARG A 63 -2.43 -18.08 -7.33
N ARG A 64 -3.70 -17.79 -7.06
CA ARG A 64 -4.52 -16.94 -7.93
C ARG A 64 -4.02 -15.49 -7.99
N TYR A 65 -3.48 -14.99 -6.88
CA TYR A 65 -3.09 -13.58 -6.75
C TYR A 65 -1.57 -13.35 -6.82
N ASP A 66 -0.77 -14.35 -7.19
CA ASP A 66 0.69 -14.26 -7.21
C ASP A 66 1.21 -13.16 -8.16
N ALA A 67 0.50 -12.95 -9.27
CA ALA A 67 0.79 -11.91 -10.27
C ALA A 67 0.78 -10.48 -9.71
N PHE A 68 0.13 -10.24 -8.56
CA PHE A 68 0.10 -8.93 -7.92
C PHE A 68 1.32 -8.65 -7.03
N ARG A 69 2.14 -9.66 -6.69
CA ARG A 69 3.31 -9.48 -5.82
C ARG A 69 4.33 -8.45 -6.32
N PRO A 70 4.69 -8.38 -7.62
CA PRO A 70 5.61 -7.35 -8.14
C PRO A 70 5.04 -5.95 -7.95
N LEU A 71 3.74 -5.78 -8.20
CA LEU A 71 3.05 -4.50 -8.01
C LEU A 71 3.06 -4.07 -6.54
N LEU A 72 2.78 -5.00 -5.62
CA LEU A 72 2.88 -4.74 -4.18
C LEU A 72 4.31 -4.39 -3.77
N ALA A 73 5.31 -5.08 -4.31
CA ALA A 73 6.72 -4.81 -4.01
C ALA A 73 7.14 -3.42 -4.49
N ALA A 74 6.77 -3.05 -5.72
CA ALA A 74 7.02 -1.72 -6.28
C ALA A 74 6.31 -0.63 -5.48
N GLY A 75 5.05 -0.87 -5.11
CA GLY A 75 4.28 0.04 -4.25
C GLY A 75 4.93 0.25 -2.88
N LYS A 76 5.45 -0.82 -2.27
CA LYS A 76 6.21 -0.73 -1.01
C LYS A 76 7.51 0.02 -1.13
N ALA A 77 8.25 -0.17 -2.22
CA ALA A 77 9.45 0.61 -2.49
C ALA A 77 9.12 2.11 -2.60
N LEU A 78 8.03 2.45 -3.29
CA LEU A 78 7.59 3.84 -3.40
C LEU A 78 7.19 4.43 -2.03
N CYS A 79 6.43 3.70 -1.22
CA CYS A 79 6.08 4.13 0.15
C CYS A 79 7.32 4.34 1.02
N PHE A 80 8.30 3.45 0.94
CA PHE A 80 9.56 3.58 1.66
C PHE A 80 10.32 4.85 1.25
N LEU A 81 10.40 5.14 -0.06
CA LEU A 81 11.06 6.34 -0.57
C LEU A 81 10.33 7.62 -0.17
N THR A 82 9.01 7.67 -0.32
CA THR A 82 8.21 8.86 0.01
C THR A 82 8.19 9.15 1.51
N LEU A 83 7.99 8.13 2.35
CA LEU A 83 8.02 8.31 3.79
C LEU A 83 9.44 8.57 4.31
N GLY A 84 10.45 7.90 3.72
CA GLY A 84 11.85 8.10 4.09
C GLY A 84 12.33 9.52 3.80
N THR A 85 11.96 10.08 2.65
CA THR A 85 12.25 11.49 2.33
C THR A 85 11.52 12.46 3.25
N LEU A 86 10.25 12.19 3.59
CA LEU A 86 9.51 13.00 4.56
C LEU A 86 10.14 12.95 5.96
N LEU A 87 10.52 11.75 6.42
CA LEU A 87 11.18 11.54 7.70
C LEU A 87 12.53 12.25 7.76
N ALA A 88 13.34 12.16 6.70
CA ALA A 88 14.61 12.85 6.62
C ALA A 88 14.44 14.38 6.72
N ARG A 89 13.45 14.94 6.01
CA ARG A 89 13.13 16.37 6.11
C ARG A 89 12.72 16.78 7.52
N PHE A 90 11.89 15.96 8.16
CA PHE A 90 11.43 16.20 9.53
C PHE A 90 12.59 16.11 10.54
N ALA A 91 13.43 15.07 10.46
CA ALA A 91 14.55 14.84 11.36
C ALA A 91 15.68 15.89 11.20
N LEU A 92 15.91 16.39 9.98
CA LEU A 92 16.90 17.43 9.71
C LEU A 92 16.41 18.85 10.06
N GLY A 93 15.24 18.97 10.68
CA GLY A 93 14.76 20.25 11.16
C GLY A 93 14.41 21.24 10.05
N PHE A 94 13.99 20.76 8.87
CA PHE A 94 13.29 21.60 7.88
C PHE A 94 11.86 21.93 8.40
N LEU A 95 11.77 22.40 9.64
CA LEU A 95 10.60 22.67 10.49
C LEU A 95 10.02 24.09 10.27
N GLY A 96 10.35 24.72 9.15
CA GLY A 96 10.09 26.14 8.94
C GLY A 96 8.63 26.58 8.82
N GLU A 97 7.65 25.66 8.84
CA GLU A 97 6.27 26.04 8.45
C GLU A 97 5.14 25.78 9.45
N LEU A 98 5.23 24.89 10.44
CA LEU A 98 4.26 24.83 11.57
C LEU A 98 4.76 23.83 12.63
N PRO A 99 4.81 24.20 13.92
CA PRO A 99 5.11 23.22 14.97
C PRO A 99 3.98 22.18 15.01
N PRO A 100 4.30 20.87 15.04
CA PRO A 100 3.29 19.84 15.17
C PRO A 100 2.48 20.05 16.46
N GLN A 101 1.17 19.77 16.43
CA GLN A 101 0.34 19.84 17.64
C GLN A 101 0.56 18.65 18.59
N GLY A 102 1.39 17.67 18.20
CA GLY A 102 1.77 16.52 18.99
C GLY A 102 3.26 16.51 19.36
N ASP A 103 3.61 15.67 20.33
CA ASP A 103 5.00 15.46 20.75
C ASP A 103 5.88 15.03 19.55
N PRO A 104 6.92 15.82 19.19
CA PRO A 104 7.79 15.52 18.06
C PRO A 104 8.45 14.14 18.15
N GLY A 105 8.78 13.68 19.37
CA GLY A 105 9.36 12.35 19.59
C GLY A 105 8.41 11.23 19.18
N THR A 106 7.15 11.33 19.59
CA THR A 106 6.09 10.39 19.24
C THR A 106 5.82 10.37 17.73
N LEU A 107 5.80 11.54 17.07
CA LEU A 107 5.62 11.62 15.61
C LEU A 107 6.81 10.99 14.87
N LEU A 108 8.03 11.27 15.31
CA LEU A 108 9.24 10.66 14.75
C LEU A 108 9.23 9.14 14.91
N ALA A 109 8.84 8.65 16.08
CA ALA A 109 8.72 7.22 16.35
C ALA A 109 7.65 6.56 15.47
N ALA A 110 6.48 7.19 15.28
CA ALA A 110 5.43 6.67 14.41
C ALA A 110 5.88 6.62 12.94
N MET A 111 6.51 7.67 12.43
CA MET A 111 7.07 7.70 11.08
C MET A 111 8.17 6.65 10.90
N GLY A 112 9.05 6.49 11.89
CA GLY A 112 10.08 5.45 11.90
C GLY A 112 9.51 4.03 11.88
N ALA A 113 8.46 3.78 12.67
CA ALA A 113 7.77 2.49 12.70
C ALA A 113 7.12 2.16 11.35
N PHE A 114 6.47 3.13 10.71
CA PHE A 114 5.93 2.97 9.37
C PHE A 114 7.02 2.73 8.32
N LEU A 115 8.15 3.46 8.39
CA LEU A 115 9.26 3.24 7.47
C LEU A 115 9.86 1.83 7.62
N ALA A 116 10.07 1.38 8.87
CA ALA A 116 10.55 0.04 9.17
C ALA A 116 9.58 -1.04 8.63
N TRP A 117 8.27 -0.80 8.76
CA TRP A 117 7.25 -1.69 8.20
C TRP A 117 7.33 -1.79 6.68
N ASP A 118 7.51 -0.69 5.95
CA ASP A 118 7.65 -0.75 4.48
C ASP A 118 8.88 -1.50 4.04
N ALA A 119 10.01 -1.28 4.73
CA ALA A 119 11.25 -2.01 4.46
C ALA A 119 11.04 -3.51 4.68
N ALA A 120 10.44 -3.90 5.81
CA ALA A 120 10.17 -5.30 6.14
C ALA A 120 9.21 -5.95 5.13
N ALA A 121 8.08 -5.30 4.83
CA ALA A 121 7.09 -5.80 3.88
C ALA A 121 7.63 -5.86 2.45
N GLY A 122 8.33 -4.82 2.00
CA GLY A 122 8.99 -4.79 0.69
C GLY A 122 10.05 -5.88 0.56
N LEU A 123 10.90 -6.05 1.57
CA LEU A 123 11.93 -7.10 1.58
C LEU A 123 11.31 -8.51 1.58
N ALA A 124 10.23 -8.73 2.33
CA ALA A 124 9.51 -9.99 2.33
C ALA A 124 8.93 -10.31 0.94
N LEU A 125 8.34 -9.32 0.27
CA LEU A 125 7.82 -9.46 -1.09
C LEU A 125 8.95 -9.74 -2.11
N VAL A 126 10.03 -8.97 -2.08
CA VAL A 126 11.19 -9.16 -2.98
C VAL A 126 11.81 -10.55 -2.79
N ARG A 127 11.98 -11.01 -1.55
CA ARG A 127 12.44 -12.38 -1.25
C ARG A 127 11.48 -13.43 -1.80
N SER A 128 10.17 -13.21 -1.69
CA SER A 128 9.17 -14.14 -2.22
C SER A 128 9.20 -14.25 -3.74
N LEU A 129 9.48 -13.15 -4.45
CA LEU A 129 9.61 -13.12 -5.92
C LEU A 129 10.87 -13.83 -6.40
N ARG A 130 11.96 -13.82 -5.62
CA ARG A 130 13.17 -14.58 -5.95
C ARG A 130 12.97 -16.09 -5.83
N VAL A 131 12.14 -16.53 -4.88
CA VAL A 131 11.84 -17.95 -4.65
C VAL A 131 10.83 -18.49 -5.67
N ARG A 132 9.95 -17.62 -6.19
CA ARG A 132 8.98 -17.95 -7.24
C ARG A 132 9.07 -16.91 -8.35
N PRO A 133 9.95 -17.13 -9.35
CA PRO A 133 9.90 -16.34 -10.58
C PRO A 133 8.49 -16.42 -11.16
N LEU A 134 7.99 -15.31 -11.72
CA LEU A 134 6.69 -15.28 -12.38
C LEU A 134 6.67 -16.37 -13.46
N GLU A 135 5.87 -17.42 -13.24
CA GLU A 135 5.52 -18.32 -14.33
C GLU A 135 4.71 -17.50 -15.34
N PRO A 136 4.98 -17.64 -16.65
CA PRO A 136 4.18 -16.99 -17.67
C PRO A 136 2.72 -17.32 -17.42
N ALA A 137 1.85 -16.31 -17.36
CA ALA A 137 0.42 -16.53 -17.16
C ALA A 137 -0.07 -17.56 -18.19
N GLU A 138 -0.75 -18.62 -17.73
CA GLU A 138 -1.40 -19.57 -18.61
C GLU A 138 -2.24 -18.80 -19.64
N PRO A 139 -2.22 -19.20 -20.93
CA PRO A 139 -3.00 -18.53 -21.95
C PRO A 139 -4.46 -18.46 -21.49
N ARG A 140 -5.02 -17.25 -21.42
CA ARG A 140 -6.46 -17.09 -21.14
C ARG A 140 -7.22 -18.00 -22.12
N PRO A 141 -8.18 -18.82 -21.65
CA PRO A 141 -9.05 -19.55 -22.55
C PRO A 141 -9.66 -18.55 -23.53
N ALA A 142 -9.60 -18.87 -24.83
CA ALA A 142 -10.06 -17.98 -25.88
C ALA A 142 -11.49 -17.52 -25.57
N THR A 143 -11.71 -16.21 -25.55
CA THR A 143 -13.05 -15.64 -25.44
C THR A 143 -13.89 -16.27 -26.55
N PRO A 144 -15.03 -16.90 -26.24
CA PRO A 144 -15.91 -17.45 -27.28
C PRO A 144 -16.23 -16.31 -28.26
N ARG A 145 -15.83 -16.46 -29.52
CA ARG A 145 -16.29 -15.56 -30.57
C ARG A 145 -17.80 -15.73 -30.61
N THR A 146 -18.55 -14.74 -30.13
CA THR A 146 -19.96 -14.59 -30.48
C THR A 146 -20.00 -14.37 -31.98
N SER A 147 -20.19 -15.45 -32.74
CA SER A 147 -20.57 -15.33 -34.15
C SER A 147 -21.94 -14.68 -34.14
N PRO A 148 -22.11 -13.47 -34.69
CA PRO A 148 -23.45 -12.93 -34.87
C PRO A 148 -24.18 -13.89 -35.81
N GLU A 149 -25.28 -14.48 -35.33
CA GLU A 149 -26.24 -15.13 -36.22
C GLU A 149 -26.70 -14.08 -37.23
N PRO A 150 -26.61 -14.35 -38.55
CA PRO A 150 -27.20 -13.48 -39.54
C PRO A 150 -28.72 -13.52 -39.34
N VAL A 151 -29.27 -12.42 -38.84
CA VAL A 151 -30.72 -12.23 -38.79
C VAL A 151 -31.18 -12.03 -40.23
N GLU A 152 -31.86 -13.02 -40.79
CA GLU A 152 -32.59 -12.87 -42.05
C GLU A 152 -33.74 -11.87 -41.79
N LEU A 153 -33.68 -10.74 -42.48
CA LEU A 153 -34.76 -9.76 -42.51
C LEU A 153 -35.73 -10.21 -43.62
N GLU A 154 -36.87 -10.77 -43.21
CA GLU A 154 -38.04 -10.98 -44.09
C GLU A 154 -38.84 -9.68 -44.30
#